data_AF-A0A914IKM7-F1
#
_entry.id   AF-A0A914IKM7-F1
#
_cell.length_a   1.000
_cell.length_b   1.000
_cell.length_c   1.000
_cell.angle_alpha   90.00
_cell.angle_beta   90.00
_cell.angle_gamma   90.00
#
_symmetry.space_group_name_H-M   'P 1'
#
loop_
_entity.id
_entity.type
_entity.pdbx_description
1 polymer ?
#
loop_
_entity_poly.entity_id
_entity_poly.type
_entity_poly.pdbx_seq_one_letter_code
_entity_poly.pdbx_strand_id
1 'polypeptide(L)'
;MVLDGSAFRKSDEVDEFLEQQDGKINQPMDPMLCHHNSRQKCPNCLPLDPYDEEYLKKKDIKHMSFHSHVRKLTDLHGRSTRVIQPLENISLKINLHCSESHRPYPKGICTKCRPPVLTLNRQRFRHVDNISIENEHIVNRFLDFWRGSSYQRVGFLIGKYEPFLEVPLGIKAVVTAIYEPPQSCSENQVSFENDPNEELVDELCKALGMKRVGWIFTDLWSADNSKGTVHCTRHAVR
;
A
#
# COMPACT_ATOMS: atom_id res chain seq x y z
N MET A 1 2.82 -13.41 4.82
CA MET A 1 2.26 -14.74 5.14
C MET A 1 0.89 -14.59 5.79
N VAL A 2 -0.17 -14.79 5.00
CA VAL A 2 -1.56 -14.87 5.44
C VAL A 2 -1.98 -16.31 5.20
N LEU A 3 -2.46 -17.02 6.21
CA LEU A 3 -3.12 -18.30 6.01
C LEU A 3 -4.41 -18.31 6.83
N ASP A 4 -5.47 -17.75 6.26
CA ASP A 4 -6.75 -18.45 6.33
C ASP A 4 -6.61 -19.69 5.44
N GLY A 5 -7.01 -20.85 5.96
CA GLY A 5 -6.81 -22.15 5.32
C GLY A 5 -7.44 -22.28 3.93
N SER A 6 -6.72 -21.82 2.90
CA SER A 6 -6.73 -22.34 1.53
C SER A 6 -5.58 -21.68 0.75
N ALA A 7 -4.71 -22.53 0.17
CA ALA A 7 -3.53 -22.23 -0.62
C ALA A 7 -2.36 -21.52 0.11
N PHE A 8 -1.17 -22.13 0.03
CA PHE A 8 0.11 -21.41 0.18
C PHE A 8 0.10 -20.23 -0.79
N ARG A 9 -0.24 -19.03 -0.31
CA ARG A 9 -0.15 -17.82 -1.12
C ARG A 9 1.34 -17.54 -1.33
N LYS A 10 1.81 -17.74 -2.57
CA LYS A 10 3.15 -17.37 -3.00
C LYS A 10 3.37 -15.89 -2.67
N SER A 11 4.46 -15.57 -2.00
CA SER A 11 4.84 -14.19 -1.72
C SER A 11 5.19 -13.49 -3.03
N ASP A 12 5.00 -12.17 -3.10
CA ASP A 12 5.47 -11.43 -4.25
C ASP A 12 7.00 -11.41 -4.27
N GLU A 13 7.61 -11.44 -5.46
CA GLU A 13 9.08 -11.46 -5.62
C GLU A 13 9.75 -10.26 -4.93
N VAL A 14 9.07 -9.10 -4.91
CA VAL A 14 9.56 -7.91 -4.19
C VAL A 14 9.62 -8.14 -2.69
N ASP A 15 8.66 -8.88 -2.12
CA ASP A 15 8.64 -9.16 -0.68
C ASP A 15 9.75 -10.15 -0.31
N GLU A 16 9.95 -11.19 -1.13
CA GLU A 16 11.04 -12.17 -0.94
C GLU A 16 12.41 -11.49 -1.02
N PHE A 17 12.56 -10.53 -1.94
CA PHE A 17 13.77 -9.72 -2.07
C PHE A 17 13.98 -8.81 -0.85
N LEU A 18 12.96 -8.06 -0.42
CA LEU A 18 13.06 -7.09 0.67
C LEU A 18 13.23 -7.75 2.04
N GLU A 19 12.68 -8.95 2.26
CA GLU A 19 12.84 -9.70 3.50
C GLU A 19 14.31 -9.99 3.83
N GLN A 20 15.12 -10.22 2.78
CA GLN A 20 16.56 -10.50 2.87
C GLN A 20 17.42 -9.26 3.13
N GLN A 21 16.88 -8.05 2.97
CA GLN A 21 17.62 -6.80 3.14
C GLN A 21 17.54 -6.29 4.59
N ASP A 22 18.64 -5.87 5.20
CA ASP A 22 18.61 -5.33 6.57
C ASP A 22 17.86 -3.99 6.66
N GLY A 23 17.88 -3.20 5.58
CA GLY A 23 17.26 -1.88 5.49
C GLY A 23 18.00 -0.80 6.28
N LYS A 24 19.20 -1.08 6.80
CA LYS A 24 19.95 -0.13 7.62
C LYS A 24 20.40 1.07 6.80
N ILE A 25 20.25 2.26 7.37
CA ILE A 25 20.56 3.52 6.71
C ILE A 25 21.97 3.94 7.13
N ASN A 26 22.91 3.86 6.18
CA ASN A 26 24.28 4.30 6.43
C ASN A 26 24.36 5.83 6.53
N GLN A 27 24.93 6.31 7.63
CA GLN A 27 25.19 7.73 7.84
C GLN A 27 26.64 8.08 7.47
N PRO A 28 26.89 9.21 6.79
CA PRO A 28 28.25 9.69 6.60
C PRO A 28 28.87 10.08 7.94
N MET A 29 30.19 9.94 8.07
CA MET A 29 30.92 10.41 9.24
C MET A 29 30.83 11.94 9.31
N ASP A 30 30.36 12.45 10.45
CA ASP A 30 30.34 13.90 10.72
C ASP A 30 31.73 14.34 11.24
N PRO A 31 32.48 15.19 10.51
CA PRO A 31 33.83 15.60 10.92
C PRO A 31 33.88 16.37 12.26
N MET A 32 32.75 16.96 12.68
CA MET A 32 32.66 17.75 13.92
C MET A 32 32.23 16.90 15.11
N LEU A 33 31.39 15.89 14.88
CA LEU A 33 30.81 15.05 15.95
C LEU A 33 31.48 13.68 16.09
N CYS A 34 32.28 13.25 15.12
CA CYS A 34 32.95 11.95 15.11
C CYS A 34 34.44 12.12 15.43
N HIS A 35 34.85 11.71 16.64
CA HIS A 35 36.26 11.71 17.07
C HIS A 35 36.83 10.29 17.05
N HIS A 36 36.83 9.66 15.88
CA HIS A 36 37.37 8.32 15.69
C HIS A 36 37.93 8.15 14.28
N ASN A 37 38.69 7.08 14.05
CA ASN A 37 39.22 6.79 12.72
C ASN A 37 38.13 6.26 11.76
N SER A 38 38.48 6.14 10.46
CA SER A 38 37.54 5.74 9.41
C SER A 38 37.01 4.30 9.53
N ARG A 39 37.63 3.45 10.35
CA ARG A 39 37.20 2.05 10.59
C ARG A 39 36.32 1.90 11.83
N GLN A 40 36.28 2.91 12.68
CA GLN A 40 35.48 2.95 13.89
C GLN A 40 34.12 3.61 13.61
N LYS A 41 33.13 3.30 14.43
CA LYS A 41 31.82 3.96 14.42
C LYS A 41 31.49 4.45 15.82
N CYS A 42 30.82 5.59 15.92
CA CYS A 42 30.25 6.13 17.16
C CYS A 42 28.72 6.27 17.02
N PRO A 43 27.99 6.64 18.08
CA PRO A 43 26.55 6.87 18.01
C PRO A 43 26.10 7.88 16.94
N ASN A 44 26.96 8.81 16.53
CA ASN A 44 26.66 9.83 15.51
C ASN A 44 26.81 9.34 14.06
N CYS A 45 27.42 8.18 13.83
CA CYS A 45 27.63 7.61 12.48
C CYS A 45 27.29 6.11 12.38
N LEU A 46 26.65 5.56 13.42
CA LEU A 46 26.16 4.19 13.40
C LEU A 46 24.98 4.11 12.41
N PRO A 47 24.85 3.03 11.61
CA PRO A 47 23.71 2.90 10.73
C PRO A 47 22.40 2.92 11.51
N LEU A 48 21.45 3.74 11.06
CA LEU A 48 20.13 3.83 11.64
C LEU A 48 19.26 2.65 11.20
N ASP A 49 18.25 2.36 11.99
CA ASP A 49 17.25 1.37 11.62
C ASP A 49 16.29 1.93 10.56
N PRO A 50 15.69 1.08 9.71
CA PRO A 50 14.79 1.51 8.63
C PRO A 50 13.53 2.25 9.13
N TYR A 51 13.19 2.09 10.41
CA TYR A 51 12.04 2.69 11.07
C TYR A 51 12.40 3.88 12.00
N ASP A 52 13.61 4.43 11.89
CA ASP A 52 14.07 5.57 12.68
C ASP A 52 13.19 6.82 12.44
N GLU A 53 12.53 7.31 13.51
CA GLU A 53 11.52 8.36 13.39
C GLU A 53 12.10 9.73 13.02
N GLU A 54 13.33 10.03 13.47
CA GLU A 54 14.02 11.29 13.15
C GLU A 54 14.45 11.33 11.68
N TYR A 55 14.99 10.22 11.16
CA TYR A 55 15.35 10.09 9.76
C TYR A 55 14.13 10.24 8.85
N LEU A 56 13.04 9.53 9.15
CA LEU A 56 11.81 9.59 8.36
C LEU A 56 11.25 11.02 8.33
N LYS A 57 11.22 11.70 9.49
CA LYS A 57 10.79 13.09 9.59
C LYS A 57 11.71 14.03 8.79
N LYS A 58 13.03 13.86 8.87
CA LYS A 58 14.03 14.68 8.14
C LYS A 58 13.90 14.52 6.62
N LYS A 59 13.48 13.34 6.14
CA LYS A 59 13.26 13.03 4.72
C LYS A 59 11.83 13.29 4.24
N ASP A 60 10.97 13.89 5.07
CA ASP A 60 9.53 14.10 4.80
C ASP A 60 8.77 12.79 4.44
N ILE A 61 9.20 11.67 5.02
CA ILE A 61 8.55 10.37 4.86
C ILE A 61 7.43 10.24 5.89
N LYS A 62 6.18 10.43 5.43
CA LYS A 62 4.97 10.47 6.28
C LYS A 62 4.60 9.14 6.94
N HIS A 63 4.96 8.01 6.34
CA HIS A 63 4.69 6.67 6.84
C HIS A 63 5.89 5.77 6.53
N MET A 64 6.27 4.90 7.46
CA MET A 64 7.30 3.90 7.17
C MET A 64 6.78 2.85 6.17
N SER A 65 7.68 2.17 5.47
CA SER A 65 7.29 1.06 4.60
C SER A 65 6.78 -0.13 5.42
N PHE A 66 6.03 -1.01 4.77
CA PHE A 66 5.55 -2.25 5.39
C PHE A 66 6.69 -3.12 5.93
N HIS A 67 7.76 -3.32 5.15
CA HIS A 67 8.91 -4.11 5.58
C HIS A 67 9.67 -3.46 6.75
N SER A 68 9.75 -2.13 6.79
CA SER A 68 10.28 -1.40 7.96
C SER A 68 9.43 -1.62 9.21
N HIS A 69 8.11 -1.65 9.06
CA HIS A 69 7.18 -1.92 10.16
C HIS A 69 7.32 -3.36 10.67
N VAL A 70 7.38 -4.35 9.78
CA VAL A 70 7.62 -5.75 10.15
C VAL A 70 8.94 -5.88 10.90
N ARG A 71 10.01 -5.25 10.41
CA ARG A 71 11.33 -5.25 11.07
C ARG A 71 11.26 -4.66 12.48
N LYS A 72 10.55 -3.54 12.67
CA LYS A 72 10.32 -2.94 14.00
C LYS A 72 9.66 -3.92 14.97
N LEU A 73 8.67 -4.68 14.51
CA LEU A 73 7.96 -5.67 15.34
C LEU A 73 8.86 -6.86 15.70
N THR A 74 9.69 -7.33 14.77
CA THR A 74 10.60 -8.45 15.01
C THR A 74 11.78 -8.07 15.89
N ASP A 75 12.32 -6.86 15.76
CA ASP A 75 13.50 -6.41 16.52
C ASP A 75 13.19 -6.22 18.01
N LEU A 76 11.95 -5.82 18.33
CA LEU A 76 11.48 -5.66 19.73
C LEU A 76 11.53 -6.94 20.55
N HIS A 77 11.49 -8.11 19.91
CA HIS A 77 11.38 -9.40 20.59
C HIS A 77 12.73 -10.11 20.78
N GLY A 78 13.85 -9.54 20.34
CA GLY A 78 15.19 -10.12 20.53
C GLY A 78 15.46 -11.38 19.71
N ARG A 79 16.73 -11.61 19.34
CA ARG A 79 17.14 -12.73 18.44
C ARG A 79 16.89 -14.14 19.01
N SER A 80 16.67 -14.26 20.32
CA SER A 80 16.45 -15.54 21.04
C SER A 80 15.01 -16.04 20.93
N THR A 81 14.05 -15.17 20.62
CA THR A 81 12.63 -15.48 20.57
C THR A 81 12.16 -15.23 19.15
N ARG A 82 12.13 -16.28 18.33
CA ARG A 82 11.54 -16.19 16.99
C ARG A 82 10.06 -15.85 17.15
N VAL A 83 9.68 -14.61 16.88
CA VAL A 83 8.28 -14.25 16.72
C VAL A 83 7.79 -14.95 15.47
N ILE A 84 6.99 -15.99 15.65
CA ILE A 84 6.56 -16.87 14.57
C ILE A 84 5.58 -16.12 13.64
N GLN A 85 4.88 -15.09 14.13
CA GLN A 85 3.93 -14.27 13.36
C GLN A 85 3.84 -12.85 13.94
N PRO A 86 4.60 -11.86 13.43
CA PRO A 86 4.57 -10.50 13.98
C PRO A 86 3.33 -9.70 13.57
N LEU A 87 2.56 -10.16 12.59
CA LEU A 87 1.40 -9.46 12.05
C LEU A 87 0.10 -10.11 12.51
N GLU A 88 -0.81 -9.32 13.06
CA GLU A 88 -2.14 -9.76 13.48
C GLU A 88 -3.21 -9.25 12.50
N ASN A 89 -4.04 -10.15 11.99
CA ASN A 89 -5.24 -9.79 11.22
C ASN A 89 -6.41 -9.61 12.19
N ILE A 90 -6.77 -8.36 12.47
CA ILE A 90 -7.92 -8.04 13.32
C ILE A 90 -9.21 -8.37 12.58
N SER A 91 -9.97 -9.34 13.08
CA SER A 91 -11.32 -9.64 12.60
C SER A 91 -12.37 -8.89 13.41
N LEU A 92 -13.13 -8.01 12.76
CA LEU A 92 -14.29 -7.34 13.33
C LEU A 92 -15.61 -8.05 13.00
N LYS A 93 -15.54 -9.25 12.42
CA LYS A 93 -16.71 -10.07 12.14
C LYS A 93 -17.21 -10.71 13.42
N ILE A 94 -18.52 -10.68 13.63
CA ILE A 94 -19.14 -11.49 14.68
C ILE A 94 -18.92 -12.98 14.37
N ASN A 95 -18.55 -13.76 15.39
CA ASN A 95 -18.51 -15.20 15.23
C ASN A 95 -19.94 -15.76 15.26
N LEU A 96 -20.44 -16.18 14.10
CA LEU A 96 -21.78 -16.77 13.95
C LEU A 96 -21.87 -18.21 14.49
N HIS A 97 -20.73 -18.87 14.70
CA HIS A 97 -20.62 -20.26 15.14
C HIS A 97 -19.96 -20.34 16.52
N CYS A 98 -20.55 -19.66 17.50
CA CYS A 98 -20.06 -19.71 18.88
C CYS A 98 -20.33 -21.09 19.50
N SER A 99 -19.30 -21.73 20.05
CA SER A 99 -19.39 -23.02 20.75
C SER A 99 -19.89 -22.91 22.19
N GLU A 100 -20.23 -21.72 22.66
CA GLU A 100 -20.68 -21.46 24.03
C GLU A 100 -22.18 -21.74 24.18
N SER A 101 -22.61 -21.98 25.44
CA SER A 101 -24.03 -22.23 25.77
C SER A 101 -24.87 -20.95 25.73
N HIS A 102 -25.12 -20.45 24.53
CA HIS A 102 -26.10 -19.39 24.26
C HIS A 102 -26.78 -19.62 22.91
N ARG A 103 -27.94 -19.00 22.70
CA ARG A 103 -28.60 -19.06 21.38
C ARG A 103 -27.71 -18.41 20.31
N PRO A 104 -27.65 -18.94 19.08
CA PRO A 104 -26.89 -18.31 18.01
C PRO A 104 -27.35 -16.88 17.73
N TYR A 105 -26.43 -16.05 17.23
CA TYR A 105 -26.77 -14.71 16.75
C TYR A 105 -27.87 -14.80 15.68
N PRO A 106 -28.89 -13.92 15.68
CA PRO A 106 -29.05 -12.70 16.50
C PRO A 106 -29.76 -12.90 17.86
N LYS A 107 -30.05 -14.15 18.26
CA LYS A 107 -30.87 -14.45 19.46
C LYS A 107 -30.05 -14.54 20.75
N GLY A 108 -28.72 -14.51 20.67
CA GLY A 108 -27.82 -14.51 21.82
C GLY A 108 -26.40 -14.12 21.41
N ILE A 109 -25.65 -13.54 22.35
CA ILE A 109 -24.27 -13.10 22.17
C ILE A 109 -23.50 -13.25 23.49
N CYS A 110 -22.20 -13.53 23.42
CA CYS A 110 -21.28 -13.55 24.55
C CYS A 110 -20.01 -12.77 24.23
N THR A 111 -19.13 -12.61 25.21
CA THR A 111 -17.85 -11.91 25.05
C THR A 111 -16.90 -12.58 24.07
N LYS A 112 -17.02 -13.91 23.87
CA LYS A 112 -16.16 -14.67 22.93
C LYS A 112 -16.58 -14.56 21.47
N CYS A 113 -17.87 -14.37 21.19
CA CYS A 113 -18.37 -14.24 19.82
C CYS A 113 -18.57 -12.80 19.37
N ARG A 114 -18.70 -11.86 20.31
CA ARG A 114 -18.72 -10.42 20.04
C ARG A 114 -17.36 -9.97 19.49
N PRO A 115 -17.32 -9.15 18.43
CA PRO A 115 -16.07 -8.57 17.96
C PRO A 115 -15.44 -7.65 19.02
N PRO A 116 -14.11 -7.54 19.06
CA PRO A 116 -13.42 -6.69 20.01
C PRO A 116 -13.78 -5.21 19.78
N VAL A 117 -13.71 -4.41 20.84
CA VAL A 117 -13.78 -2.95 20.71
C VAL A 117 -12.48 -2.47 20.08
N LEU A 118 -12.59 -1.68 19.01
CA LEU A 118 -11.45 -1.16 18.26
C LEU A 118 -11.36 0.36 18.38
N THR A 119 -10.16 0.88 18.63
CA THR A 119 -9.84 2.31 18.51
C THR A 119 -9.14 2.57 17.18
N LEU A 120 -9.71 3.45 16.36
CA LEU A 120 -9.12 3.85 15.09
C LEU A 120 -8.03 4.90 15.32
N ASN A 121 -6.78 4.52 15.08
CA ASN A 121 -5.63 5.41 15.11
C ASN A 121 -5.09 5.62 13.71
N ARG A 122 -4.35 6.71 13.49
CA ARG A 122 -3.62 6.92 12.25
C ARG A 122 -2.64 5.77 12.02
N GLN A 123 -2.75 5.09 10.89
CA GLN A 123 -1.83 4.02 10.50
C GLN A 123 -0.43 4.60 10.30
N ARG A 124 0.59 3.98 10.90
CA ARG A 124 1.98 4.47 10.90
C ARG A 124 2.83 3.97 9.73
N PHE A 125 2.32 2.99 8.99
CA PHE A 125 2.98 2.37 7.84
C PHE A 125 2.03 2.30 6.64
N ARG A 126 2.57 1.99 5.47
CA ARG A 126 1.81 1.71 4.24
C ARG A 126 2.42 0.54 3.49
N HIS A 127 1.62 -0.15 2.69
CA HIS A 127 2.05 -1.32 1.92
C HIS A 127 2.85 -0.95 0.67
N VAL A 128 2.49 0.15 0.02
CA VAL A 128 3.15 0.68 -1.17
C VAL A 128 3.49 2.15 -0.90
N ASP A 129 4.73 2.54 -1.16
CA ASP A 129 5.27 3.85 -0.86
C ASP A 129 5.18 4.83 -2.03
N ASN A 130 5.17 4.32 -3.25
CA ASN A 130 5.18 5.13 -4.46
C ASN A 130 4.39 4.46 -5.60
N ILE A 131 3.87 5.28 -6.51
CA ILE A 131 3.30 4.84 -7.78
C ILE A 131 4.12 5.50 -8.88
N SER A 132 4.66 4.69 -9.78
CA SER A 132 5.41 5.11 -10.95
C SER A 132 4.65 4.68 -12.18
N ILE A 133 4.36 5.61 -13.08
CA ILE A 133 3.69 5.30 -14.34
C ILE A 133 4.75 5.28 -15.43
N GLU A 134 4.83 4.17 -16.16
CA GLU A 134 5.92 3.91 -17.10
C GLU A 134 5.97 4.94 -18.24
N ASN A 135 4.80 5.42 -18.68
CA ASN A 135 4.67 6.38 -19.75
C ASN A 135 3.48 7.32 -19.52
N GLU A 136 3.68 8.63 -19.73
CA GLU A 136 2.62 9.64 -19.64
C GLU A 136 1.44 9.38 -20.59
N HIS A 137 1.67 8.70 -21.72
CA HIS A 137 0.62 8.31 -22.67
C HIS A 137 -0.43 7.39 -22.04
N ILE A 138 -0.06 6.61 -21.01
CA ILE A 138 -1.00 5.73 -20.29
C ILE A 138 -2.08 6.58 -19.62
N VAL A 139 -1.67 7.61 -18.87
CA VAL A 139 -2.60 8.52 -18.18
C VAL A 139 -3.32 9.40 -19.17
N ASN A 140 -2.61 9.94 -20.17
CA ASN A 140 -3.23 10.83 -21.15
C ASN A 140 -4.35 10.14 -21.93
N ARG A 141 -4.17 8.88 -22.33
CA ARG A 141 -5.21 8.08 -22.99
C ARG A 141 -6.42 7.86 -22.08
N PHE A 142 -6.19 7.57 -20.80
CA PHE A 142 -7.27 7.44 -19.81
C PHE A 142 -8.04 8.76 -19.63
N LEU A 143 -7.34 9.90 -19.63
CA LEU A 143 -7.94 11.23 -19.51
C LEU A 143 -8.66 11.68 -20.79
N ASP A 144 -8.33 11.15 -21.97
CA ASP A 144 -9.00 11.50 -23.23
C ASP A 144 -10.51 11.20 -23.19
N PHE A 145 -10.92 10.15 -22.47
CA PHE A 145 -12.34 9.87 -22.27
C PHE A 145 -13.06 11.05 -21.60
N TRP A 146 -12.48 11.57 -20.51
CA TRP A 146 -13.05 12.73 -19.81
C TRP A 146 -13.00 13.98 -20.69
N ARG A 147 -11.90 14.22 -21.44
CA ARG A 147 -11.79 15.36 -22.36
C ARG A 147 -12.86 15.35 -23.45
N GLY A 148 -13.25 14.17 -23.94
CA GLY A 148 -14.26 14.00 -24.98
C GLY A 148 -15.71 14.01 -24.48
N SER A 149 -15.96 13.54 -23.26
CA SER A 149 -17.33 13.31 -22.75
C SER A 149 -17.73 14.23 -21.59
N SER A 150 -16.77 14.83 -20.88
CA SER A 150 -16.95 15.46 -19.56
C SER A 150 -17.50 14.53 -18.48
N TYR A 151 -17.53 13.21 -18.70
CA TYR A 151 -17.95 12.22 -17.71
C TYR A 151 -16.76 11.64 -16.98
N GLN A 152 -16.96 11.31 -15.70
CA GLN A 152 -15.92 10.71 -14.88
C GLN A 152 -15.63 9.28 -15.32
N ARG A 153 -14.42 8.81 -15.00
CA ARG A 153 -13.93 7.50 -15.45
C ARG A 153 -13.21 6.77 -14.32
N VAL A 154 -13.29 5.45 -14.31
CA VAL A 154 -12.54 4.57 -13.42
C VAL A 154 -11.78 3.51 -14.21
N GLY A 155 -10.62 3.09 -13.72
CA GLY A 155 -9.83 2.02 -14.32
C GLY A 155 -8.98 1.29 -13.30
N PHE A 156 -8.62 0.04 -13.62
CA PHE A 156 -7.67 -0.76 -12.85
C PHE A 156 -6.25 -0.52 -13.35
N LEU A 157 -5.32 -0.29 -12.43
CA LEU A 157 -3.91 -0.12 -12.72
C LEU A 157 -3.27 -1.50 -12.88
N ILE A 158 -2.75 -1.80 -14.06
CA ILE A 158 -2.05 -3.04 -14.37
C ILE A 158 -0.55 -2.78 -14.34
N GLY A 159 0.18 -3.64 -13.63
CA GLY A 159 1.60 -3.45 -13.43
C GLY A 159 2.23 -4.50 -12.52
N LYS A 160 3.32 -4.11 -11.86
CA LYS A 160 4.07 -4.94 -10.91
C LYS A 160 4.60 -4.10 -9.75
N TYR A 161 5.01 -4.78 -8.69
CA TYR A 161 5.67 -4.14 -7.56
C TYR A 161 7.18 -4.30 -7.67
N GLU A 162 7.91 -3.24 -7.38
CA GLU A 162 9.38 -3.20 -7.40
C GLU A 162 9.92 -2.52 -6.13
N PRO A 163 11.19 -2.79 -5.75
CA PRO A 163 11.83 -2.05 -4.67
C PRO A 163 11.88 -0.55 -4.97
N PHE A 164 11.64 0.27 -3.94
CA PHE A 164 11.73 1.72 -4.01
C PHE A 164 12.78 2.24 -3.02
N LEU A 165 13.89 2.74 -3.55
CA LEU A 165 15.09 3.05 -2.76
C LEU A 165 15.03 4.38 -2.01
N GLU A 166 14.09 5.28 -2.33
CA GLU A 166 13.97 6.57 -1.62
C GLU A 166 13.37 6.43 -0.23
N VAL A 167 12.70 5.30 0.05
CA VAL A 167 12.18 4.94 1.37
C VAL A 167 12.88 3.65 1.83
N PRO A 168 13.36 3.57 3.08
CA PRO A 168 13.97 2.35 3.60
C PRO A 168 13.02 1.15 3.43
N LEU A 169 13.52 0.09 2.78
CA LEU A 169 12.73 -1.10 2.43
C LEU A 169 11.39 -0.76 1.75
N GLY A 170 11.38 0.25 0.88
CA GLY A 170 10.17 0.74 0.24
C GLY A 170 9.72 -0.12 -0.94
N ILE A 171 8.43 -0.04 -1.27
CA ILE A 171 7.84 -0.67 -2.46
C ILE A 171 7.21 0.41 -3.35
N LYS A 172 7.45 0.33 -4.66
CA LYS A 172 6.70 1.11 -5.66
C LYS A 172 5.82 0.19 -6.52
N ALA A 173 4.64 0.66 -6.88
CA ALA A 173 3.83 0.08 -7.94
C ALA A 173 4.25 0.71 -9.27
N VAL A 174 4.78 -0.09 -10.20
CA VAL A 174 5.07 0.33 -11.57
C VAL A 174 3.89 -0.02 -12.45
N VAL A 175 3.20 1.01 -12.95
CA VAL A 175 2.01 0.89 -13.80
C VAL A 175 2.40 0.93 -15.26
N THR A 176 2.02 -0.11 -15.99
CA THR A 176 2.30 -0.28 -17.43
C THR A 176 1.04 -0.13 -18.28
N ALA A 177 -0.15 -0.37 -17.71
CA ALA A 177 -1.42 -0.16 -18.41
C ALA A 177 -2.55 0.22 -17.45
N ILE A 178 -3.61 0.80 -18.01
CA ILE A 178 -4.88 1.01 -17.33
C ILE A 178 -5.92 0.16 -18.06
N TYR A 179 -6.57 -0.75 -17.35
CA TYR A 179 -7.72 -1.48 -17.86
C TYR A 179 -9.00 -0.76 -17.44
N GLU A 180 -9.83 -0.39 -18.41
CA GLU A 180 -11.11 0.30 -18.18
C GLU A 180 -12.25 -0.72 -18.33
N PRO A 181 -12.73 -1.34 -17.23
CA PRO A 181 -13.84 -2.29 -17.31
C PRO A 181 -15.13 -1.60 -17.78
N PRO A 182 -16.13 -2.38 -18.26
CA PRO A 182 -17.47 -1.87 -18.51
C PRO A 182 -18.01 -1.06 -17.33
N GLN A 183 -18.50 0.13 -17.63
CA GLN A 183 -18.91 1.10 -16.60
C GLN A 183 -19.90 2.11 -17.17
N SER A 184 -20.89 2.45 -16.34
CA SER A 184 -21.80 3.55 -16.55
C SER A 184 -21.22 4.82 -15.92
N CYS A 185 -21.05 5.87 -16.72
CA CYS A 185 -20.38 7.12 -16.33
C CYS A 185 -21.34 8.31 -16.41
N SER A 186 -21.23 9.24 -15.47
CA SER A 186 -21.84 10.57 -15.50
C SER A 186 -20.83 11.65 -15.09
N GLU A 187 -21.27 12.91 -15.04
CA GLU A 187 -20.44 14.04 -14.59
C GLU A 187 -19.96 13.93 -13.14
N ASN A 188 -20.64 13.16 -12.30
CA ASN A 188 -20.40 13.08 -10.86
C ASN A 188 -20.39 11.67 -10.26
N GLN A 189 -20.61 10.64 -11.08
CA GLN A 189 -20.72 9.25 -10.63
C GLN A 189 -20.13 8.30 -11.67
N VAL A 190 -19.57 7.19 -11.18
CA VAL A 190 -19.20 6.04 -11.99
C VAL A 190 -19.67 4.77 -11.28
N SER A 191 -20.25 3.85 -12.05
CA SER A 191 -20.70 2.55 -11.57
C SER A 191 -20.12 1.46 -12.45
N PHE A 192 -19.44 0.48 -11.84
CA PHE A 192 -18.98 -0.71 -12.55
C PHE A 192 -20.16 -1.55 -13.04
N GLU A 193 -20.01 -2.12 -14.22
CA GLU A 193 -20.93 -3.09 -14.78
C GLU A 193 -20.32 -4.50 -14.77
N ASN A 194 -21.10 -5.49 -15.15
CA ASN A 194 -20.59 -6.86 -15.28
C ASN A 194 -19.56 -6.91 -16.41
N ASP A 195 -18.34 -7.34 -16.08
CA ASP A 195 -17.24 -7.44 -17.03
C ASP A 195 -17.09 -8.88 -17.55
N PRO A 196 -17.53 -9.18 -18.79
CA PRO A 196 -17.40 -10.51 -19.35
C PRO A 196 -15.93 -10.92 -19.63
N ASN A 197 -15.00 -9.95 -19.64
CA ASN A 197 -13.60 -10.19 -19.94
C ASN A 197 -12.71 -10.19 -18.68
N GLU A 198 -13.30 -10.08 -17.48
CA GLU A 198 -12.53 -9.93 -16.24
C GLU A 198 -11.50 -11.06 -16.06
N GLU A 199 -11.94 -12.30 -16.25
CA GLU A 199 -11.08 -13.49 -16.12
C GLU A 199 -9.99 -13.51 -17.20
N LEU A 200 -10.33 -13.16 -18.44
CA LEU A 200 -9.38 -13.11 -19.55
C LEU A 200 -8.28 -12.06 -19.31
N VAL A 201 -8.64 -10.91 -18.74
CA VAL A 201 -7.69 -9.85 -18.38
C VAL A 201 -6.74 -10.33 -17.28
N ASP A 202 -7.25 -11.06 -16.29
CA ASP A 202 -6.42 -11.63 -15.22
C ASP A 202 -5.46 -12.71 -15.73
N GLU A 203 -5.92 -13.56 -16.65
CA GLU A 203 -5.07 -14.54 -17.34
C GLU A 203 -3.97 -13.87 -18.17
N LEU A 204 -4.31 -12.82 -18.92
CA LEU A 204 -3.35 -12.05 -19.70
C LEU A 204 -2.32 -11.35 -18.80
N CYS A 205 -2.78 -10.74 -17.70
CA CYS A 205 -1.89 -10.14 -16.71
C CYS A 205 -0.90 -11.20 -16.19
N LYS A 206 -1.40 -12.36 -15.77
CA LYS A 206 -0.56 -13.46 -15.28
C LYS A 206 0.44 -13.94 -16.32
N ALA A 207 0.03 -14.10 -17.58
CA ALA A 207 0.91 -14.54 -18.67
C ALA A 207 2.04 -13.53 -18.96
N LEU A 208 1.78 -12.23 -18.74
CA LEU A 208 2.75 -11.15 -18.90
C LEU A 208 3.57 -10.86 -17.62
N GLY A 209 3.35 -11.62 -16.54
CA GLY A 209 3.99 -11.35 -15.24
C GLY A 209 3.50 -10.04 -14.58
N MET A 210 2.32 -9.57 -14.97
CA MET A 210 1.65 -8.39 -14.44
C MET A 210 0.47 -8.78 -13.53
N LYS A 211 -0.05 -7.80 -12.80
CA LYS A 211 -1.25 -7.94 -11.96
C LYS A 211 -1.94 -6.58 -11.79
N ARG A 212 -3.15 -6.61 -11.23
CA ARG A 212 -3.82 -5.40 -10.74
C ARG A 212 -3.06 -4.88 -9.51
N VAL A 213 -2.44 -3.71 -9.63
CA VAL A 213 -1.67 -3.05 -8.55
C VAL A 213 -2.45 -1.92 -7.88
N GLY A 214 -3.64 -1.60 -8.39
CA GLY A 214 -4.50 -0.57 -7.82
C GLY A 214 -5.63 -0.19 -8.79
N TRP A 215 -6.20 0.98 -8.55
CA TRP A 215 -7.22 1.58 -9.39
C TRP A 215 -7.05 3.09 -9.40
N ILE A 216 -7.57 3.72 -10.44
CA ILE A 216 -7.53 5.17 -10.68
C ILE A 216 -8.94 5.63 -11.08
N PHE A 217 -9.29 6.85 -10.69
CA PHE A 217 -10.54 7.47 -11.12
C PHE A 217 -10.33 8.96 -11.35
N THR A 218 -11.25 9.59 -12.11
CA THR A 218 -11.28 11.04 -12.28
C THR A 218 -12.32 11.70 -11.38
N ASP A 219 -12.00 12.90 -10.92
CA ASP A 219 -12.93 13.84 -10.29
C ASP A 219 -12.59 15.23 -10.83
N LEU A 220 -12.87 15.39 -12.12
CA LEU A 220 -12.42 16.54 -12.90
C LEU A 220 -13.63 17.38 -13.33
N TRP A 221 -13.52 18.69 -13.10
CA TRP A 221 -14.56 19.68 -13.39
C TRP A 221 -13.91 20.82 -14.15
N SER A 222 -14.36 21.07 -15.38
CA SER A 222 -13.75 22.10 -16.22
C SER A 222 -14.02 23.50 -15.65
N ALA A 223 -12.96 24.30 -15.53
CA ALA A 223 -13.03 25.71 -15.14
C ALA A 223 -12.94 26.64 -16.36
N ASP A 224 -12.11 26.28 -17.35
CA ASP A 224 -11.96 27.00 -18.61
C ASP A 224 -11.56 26.00 -19.71
N ASN A 225 -12.51 25.67 -20.58
CA ASN A 225 -12.32 24.74 -21.69
C ASN A 225 -11.25 25.21 -22.68
N SER A 226 -11.08 26.52 -22.85
CA SER A 226 -10.10 27.07 -23.81
C SER A 226 -8.65 26.90 -23.35
N LYS A 227 -8.44 26.82 -22.02
CA LYS A 227 -7.12 26.66 -21.40
C LYS A 227 -6.86 25.25 -20.87
N GLY A 228 -7.87 24.39 -20.86
CA GLY A 228 -7.78 23.04 -20.29
C GLY A 228 -7.61 23.04 -18.76
N THR A 229 -8.07 24.08 -18.07
CA THR A 229 -7.93 24.18 -16.60
C THR A 229 -9.13 23.56 -15.88
N VAL A 230 -8.88 22.94 -14.72
CA VAL A 230 -9.90 22.29 -13.88
C VAL A 230 -10.01 22.95 -12.51
N HIS A 231 -11.17 22.79 -11.86
CA HIS A 231 -11.36 23.23 -10.48
C HIS A 231 -10.59 22.37 -9.49
N CYS A 232 -9.99 22.99 -8.47
CA CYS A 232 -9.39 22.30 -7.33
C CYS A 232 -10.47 22.00 -6.28
N THR A 233 -11.03 20.78 -6.29
CA THR A 233 -12.12 20.37 -5.39
C THR A 233 -11.64 19.57 -4.18
N ARG A 234 -10.44 18.99 -4.24
CA ARG A 234 -9.87 18.12 -3.19
C ARG A 234 -8.73 18.81 -2.47
N HIS A 235 -9.05 19.54 -1.41
CA HIS A 235 -8.08 20.19 -0.54
C HIS A 235 -8.52 20.13 0.93
N ALA A 236 -7.64 20.50 1.86
CA ALA A 236 -8.03 20.66 3.26
C ALA A 236 -9.12 21.74 3.35
N VAL A 237 -10.25 21.42 3.98
CA VAL A 237 -11.21 22.45 4.40
C VAL A 237 -10.49 23.27 5.47
N ARG A 238 -10.29 24.57 5.20
CA ARG A 238 -9.77 25.51 6.19
C ARG A 238 -10.82 25.78 7.26
#